data_AF-A0A9J6FUF6-F1
#
_entry.id   AF-A0A9J6FUF6-F1
#
_cell.length_a   1.000
_cell.length_b   1.000
_cell.length_c   1.000
_cell.angle_alpha   90.00
_cell.angle_beta   90.00
_cell.angle_gamma   90.00
#
_symmetry.space_group_name_H-M   'P 1'
#
loop_
_entity.id
_entity.type
_entity.pdbx_description
1 polymer ?
#
loop_
_entity_poly.entity_id
_entity_poly.type
_entity_poly.pdbx_seq_one_letter_code
_entity_poly.pdbx_strand_id
1 'polypeptide(L)'
;MVKHAAETYPHPKLKYAKLDIEKDVGAFVQEHGLFHRVYSFLTLYLMKGLPLALRNIEKLLVPGGECLLMIEADIDIFHYFAAIINSGRWARYSHVRITLTRDLRYQLEFFC
;
A
#
# COMPACT_ATOMS: atom_id res chain seq x y z
N MET A 1 -7.33 12.99 1.84
CA MET A 1 -6.11 12.74 2.64
C MET A 1 -5.04 13.80 2.44
N VAL A 2 -4.35 13.86 1.28
CA VAL A 2 -3.20 14.80 1.09
C VAL A 2 -3.57 16.27 1.35
N LYS A 3 -4.67 16.78 0.75
CA LYS A 3 -5.14 18.16 0.98
C LYS A 3 -5.38 18.45 2.47
N HIS A 4 -6.16 17.59 3.12
CA HIS A 4 -6.46 17.73 4.55
C HIS A 4 -5.18 17.69 5.42
N ALA A 5 -4.23 16.81 5.12
CA ALA A 5 -2.97 16.75 5.85
C ALA A 5 -2.14 18.03 5.68
N ALA A 6 -2.10 18.59 4.46
CA ALA A 6 -1.41 19.84 4.17
C ALA A 6 -2.03 21.03 4.90
N GLU A 7 -3.36 21.07 5.00
CA GLU A 7 -4.09 22.13 5.71
C GLU A 7 -3.97 22.01 7.23
N THR A 8 -3.96 20.77 7.75
CA THR A 8 -3.99 20.51 9.20
C THR A 8 -2.61 20.53 9.85
N TYR A 9 -1.58 20.08 9.13
CA TYR A 9 -0.21 19.93 9.65
C TYR A 9 0.85 20.68 8.83
N PRO A 10 0.66 21.98 8.53
CA PRO A 10 1.63 22.72 7.74
C PRO A 10 2.97 22.82 8.48
N HIS A 11 4.07 22.50 7.78
CA HIS A 11 5.41 22.62 8.34
C HIS A 11 6.41 22.97 7.24
N PRO A 12 7.36 23.91 7.47
CA PRO A 12 8.27 24.39 6.42
C PRO A 12 9.18 23.31 5.82
N LYS A 13 9.42 22.21 6.56
CA LYS A 13 10.20 21.05 6.08
C LYS A 13 9.35 19.94 5.45
N LEU A 14 8.02 20.09 5.40
CA LEU A 14 7.12 19.10 4.82
C LEU A 14 6.58 19.59 3.48
N LYS A 15 6.55 18.68 2.52
CA LYS A 15 5.85 18.86 1.24
C LYS A 15 4.85 17.73 1.09
N TYR A 16 3.68 18.08 0.56
CA TYR A 16 2.59 17.13 0.35
C TYR A 16 2.41 16.91 -1.14
N ALA A 17 2.59 15.67 -1.58
CA ALA A 17 2.43 15.28 -2.97
C ALA A 17 1.59 14.01 -3.07
N LYS A 18 0.99 13.79 -4.24
CA LYS A 18 0.30 12.54 -4.56
C LYS A 18 1.22 11.66 -5.38
N LEU A 19 1.36 10.41 -4.97
CA LEU A 19 2.09 9.39 -5.71
C LEU A 19 1.25 8.11 -5.74
N ASP A 20 1.09 7.55 -6.93
CA ASP A 20 0.55 6.21 -7.12
C ASP A 20 1.72 5.25 -7.35
N ILE A 21 2.05 4.48 -6.33
CA ILE A 21 3.26 3.63 -6.34
C ILE A 21 3.12 2.41 -7.27
N GLU A 22 1.91 2.09 -7.73
CA GLU A 22 1.68 1.01 -8.71
C GLU A 22 1.91 1.50 -10.17
N LYS A 23 2.28 2.77 -10.37
CA LYS A 23 2.55 3.36 -11.69
C LYS A 23 4.01 3.77 -11.85
N ASP A 24 4.37 4.26 -13.03
CA ASP A 24 5.70 4.82 -13.26
C ASP A 24 5.98 6.00 -12.31
N VAL A 25 7.13 5.96 -11.66
CA VAL A 25 7.56 6.96 -10.68
C VAL A 25 8.64 7.90 -11.22
N GLY A 26 9.01 7.79 -12.51
CA GLY A 26 10.11 8.54 -13.10
C GLY A 26 9.88 10.05 -13.06
N ALA A 27 8.66 10.50 -13.40
CA ALA A 27 8.29 11.92 -13.30
C ALA A 27 8.38 12.45 -11.87
N PHE A 28 7.98 11.63 -10.89
CA PHE A 28 8.05 11.99 -9.47
C PHE A 28 9.50 12.14 -8.99
N VAL A 29 10.38 11.24 -9.40
CA VAL A 29 11.82 11.31 -9.11
C VAL A 29 12.45 12.53 -9.79
N GLN A 30 12.06 12.86 -11.02
CA GLN A 30 12.54 14.06 -11.71
C GLN A 30 12.13 15.35 -10.99
N GLU A 31 10.90 15.40 -10.46
CA GLU A 31 10.38 16.59 -9.77
C GLU A 31 10.94 16.73 -8.34
N HIS A 32 11.08 15.63 -7.61
CA HIS A 32 11.37 15.65 -6.16
C HIS A 32 12.75 15.11 -5.78
N GLY A 33 13.45 14.48 -6.71
CA GLY A 33 14.72 13.81 -6.46
C GLY A 33 14.55 12.42 -5.85
N LEU A 34 15.70 11.84 -5.48
CA LEU A 34 15.78 10.57 -4.76
C LEU A 34 15.84 10.81 -3.24
N PHE A 35 15.47 9.78 -2.49
CA PHE A 35 15.34 9.85 -1.05
C PHE A 35 16.37 8.96 -0.35
N HIS A 36 16.93 9.43 0.75
CA HIS A 36 17.76 8.59 1.63
C HIS A 36 16.92 7.57 2.41
N ARG A 37 15.66 7.92 2.70
CA ARG A 37 14.75 7.09 3.48
C ARG A 37 13.34 7.15 2.92
N VAL A 38 12.71 5.99 2.74
CA VAL A 38 11.29 5.87 2.38
C VAL A 38 10.56 5.14 3.50
N TYR A 39 9.47 5.73 3.97
CA TYR A 39 8.60 5.15 4.99
C TYR A 39 7.24 4.85 4.38
N SER A 40 6.74 3.63 4.58
CA SER A 40 5.40 3.24 4.16
C SER A 40 4.66 2.59 5.32
N PHE A 41 3.54 3.18 5.72
CA PHE A 41 2.74 2.70 6.83
C PHE A 41 1.38 2.24 6.36
N LEU A 42 1.10 0.94 6.44
CA LEU A 42 -0.22 0.36 6.24
C LEU A 42 -0.83 0.66 4.86
N THR A 43 -0.01 0.74 3.81
CA THR A 43 -0.49 0.95 2.42
C THR A 43 -0.29 -0.28 1.54
N LEU A 44 0.81 -1.03 1.72
CA LEU A 44 1.22 -2.09 0.81
C LEU A 44 0.25 -3.29 0.79
N TYR A 45 -0.50 -3.53 1.87
CA TYR A 45 -1.44 -4.65 1.91
C TYR A 45 -2.67 -4.44 1.01
N LEU A 46 -2.95 -3.20 0.60
CA LEU A 46 -4.06 -2.83 -0.28
C LEU A 46 -3.73 -2.97 -1.77
N MET A 47 -2.46 -3.20 -2.11
CA MET A 47 -1.96 -3.17 -3.48
C MET A 47 -2.24 -4.48 -4.21
N LYS A 48 -2.54 -4.38 -5.51
CA LYS A 48 -2.70 -5.55 -6.39
C LYS A 48 -1.36 -6.00 -6.96
N GLY A 49 -0.46 -5.05 -7.22
CA GLY A 49 0.86 -5.24 -7.80
C GLY A 49 1.99 -5.02 -6.80
N LEU A 50 2.02 -5.78 -5.69
CA LEU A 50 3.07 -5.63 -4.67
C LEU A 50 4.51 -5.69 -5.23
N PRO A 51 4.87 -6.61 -6.15
CA PRO A 51 6.24 -6.64 -6.70
C PRO A 51 6.61 -5.37 -7.47
N LEU A 52 5.66 -4.78 -8.20
CA LEU A 52 5.89 -3.52 -8.92
C LEU A 52 6.04 -2.36 -7.93
N ALA A 53 5.20 -2.30 -6.90
CA ALA A 53 5.27 -1.29 -5.86
C ALA A 53 6.64 -1.33 -5.13
N LEU A 54 7.13 -2.53 -4.78
CA LEU A 54 8.45 -2.67 -4.14
C LEU A 54 9.60 -2.22 -5.06
N ARG A 55 9.56 -2.58 -6.35
CA ARG A 55 10.54 -2.08 -7.34
C ARG A 55 10.48 -0.56 -7.49
N ASN A 56 9.29 0.02 -7.44
CA ASN A 56 9.14 1.47 -7.52
C ASN A 56 9.63 2.16 -6.25
N ILE A 57 9.46 1.56 -5.07
CA ILE A 57 10.07 2.07 -3.82
C ILE A 57 11.59 2.09 -3.93
N GLU A 58 12.21 1.04 -4.48
CA GLU A 58 13.65 1.00 -4.74
C GLU A 58 14.09 2.15 -5.66
N LYS A 59 13.35 2.44 -6.73
CA LYS A 59 13.63 3.57 -7.64
C LYS A 59 13.52 4.94 -6.98
N LEU A 60 12.81 5.07 -5.87
CA LEU A 60 12.75 6.31 -5.11
C LEU A 60 13.99 6.52 -4.24
N LEU A 61 14.77 5.47 -3.97
CA LEU A 61 15.92 5.55 -3.08
C LEU A 61 17.19 5.96 -3.82
N VAL A 62 18.07 6.67 -3.12
CA VAL A 62 19.47 6.79 -3.53
C VAL A 62 20.16 5.42 -3.42
N PRO A 63 21.31 5.19 -4.10
CA PRO A 63 22.14 4.02 -3.83
C PRO A 63 22.50 3.93 -2.34
N GLY A 64 22.18 2.79 -1.71
CA GLY A 64 22.37 2.57 -0.27
C GLY A 64 21.32 3.24 0.64
N GLY A 65 20.25 3.80 0.08
CA GLY A 65 19.11 4.29 0.84
C GLY A 65 18.33 3.16 1.52
N GLU A 66 17.60 3.51 2.57
CA GLU A 66 16.88 2.55 3.41
C GLU A 66 15.37 2.74 3.31
N CYS A 67 14.61 1.67 3.50
CA CYS A 67 13.17 1.78 3.66
C CYS A 67 12.66 1.03 4.90
N LEU A 68 11.60 1.58 5.49
CA LEU A 68 10.83 0.92 6.53
C LEU A 68 9.39 0.75 6.03
N LEU A 69 8.97 -0.50 5.93
CA LEU A 69 7.67 -0.90 5.41
C LEU A 69 6.87 -1.58 6.52
N MET A 70 5.80 -0.94 6.96
CA MET A 70 4.86 -1.51 7.92
C MET A 70 3.65 -2.06 7.17
N ILE A 71 3.48 -3.37 7.20
CA ILE A 71 2.44 -4.11 6.47
C ILE A 71 1.62 -4.90 7.49
N GLU A 72 0.30 -4.85 7.34
CA GLU A 72 -0.60 -5.75 8.08
C GLU A 72 -0.51 -7.14 7.45
N ALA A 73 0.12 -8.09 8.16
CA ALA A 73 0.39 -9.43 7.66
C ALA A 73 -0.85 -10.34 7.69
N ASP A 74 -1.71 -10.16 8.69
CA ASP A 74 -2.89 -10.99 8.90
C ASP A 74 -4.11 -10.10 9.10
N ILE A 75 -5.00 -10.08 8.11
CA ILE A 75 -6.24 -9.31 8.19
C ILE A 75 -7.40 -10.30 8.19
N ASP A 76 -7.74 -10.79 9.39
CA ASP A 76 -8.90 -11.66 9.64
C ASP A 76 -10.23 -11.09 9.12
N ILE A 77 -10.27 -9.80 8.80
CA ILE A 77 -11.43 -9.13 8.22
C ILE A 77 -11.96 -9.86 6.98
N PHE A 78 -11.11 -10.55 6.21
CA PHE A 78 -11.56 -11.30 5.04
C PHE A 78 -12.38 -12.54 5.41
N HIS A 79 -12.01 -13.22 6.50
CA HIS A 79 -12.81 -14.32 7.06
C HIS A 79 -14.17 -13.80 7.55
N TYR A 80 -14.19 -12.67 8.25
CA TYR A 80 -15.44 -12.03 8.70
C TYR A 80 -16.31 -11.57 7.53
N PHE A 81 -15.74 -10.96 6.48
CA PHE A 81 -16.50 -10.55 5.30
C PHE A 81 -17.06 -11.76 4.56
N ALA A 82 -16.31 -12.86 4.44
CA ALA A 82 -16.82 -14.09 3.88
C ALA A 82 -18.02 -14.62 4.68
N ALA A 83 -17.95 -14.61 6.02
CA ALA A 83 -19.07 -15.03 6.87
C ALA A 83 -20.29 -14.10 6.73
N ILE A 84 -20.08 -12.78 6.71
CA ILE A 84 -21.15 -11.78 6.56
C ILE A 84 -21.85 -11.92 5.21
N ILE A 85 -21.10 -12.05 4.12
CA ILE A 85 -21.67 -12.21 2.77
C ILE A 85 -22.49 -13.50 2.66
N ASN A 86 -22.13 -14.55 3.40
CA ASN A 86 -22.90 -15.79 3.45
C ASN A 86 -24.04 -15.78 4.48
N SER A 87 -24.26 -14.67 5.20
CA SER A 87 -25.36 -14.53 6.16
C SER A 87 -26.66 -14.07 5.47
N GLY A 88 -27.81 -14.54 5.95
CA GLY A 88 -29.10 -14.32 5.28
C GLY A 88 -29.48 -12.85 5.04
N ARG A 89 -29.10 -11.93 5.94
CA ARG A 89 -29.41 -10.49 5.80
C ARG A 89 -28.65 -9.83 4.64
N TRP A 90 -27.40 -10.25 4.42
CA TRP A 90 -26.45 -9.59 3.53
C TRP A 90 -26.12 -10.40 2.27
N ALA A 91 -26.63 -11.64 2.15
CA ALA A 91 -26.43 -12.52 0.99
C ALA A 91 -26.82 -11.90 -0.37
N ARG A 92 -27.77 -10.96 -0.40
CA ARG A 92 -28.14 -10.21 -1.61
C ARG A 92 -26.97 -9.41 -2.22
N TYR A 93 -25.96 -9.06 -1.42
CA TYR A 93 -24.76 -8.34 -1.83
C TYR A 93 -23.59 -9.26 -2.17
N SER A 94 -23.80 -10.58 -2.24
CA SER A 94 -22.76 -11.56 -2.57
C SER A 94 -22.10 -11.34 -3.93
N HIS A 95 -22.80 -10.70 -4.87
CA HIS A 95 -22.24 -10.28 -6.16
C HIS A 95 -21.22 -9.15 -6.04
N VAL A 96 -21.25 -8.36 -4.95
CA VAL A 96 -20.23 -7.35 -4.59
C VAL A 96 -19.05 -8.04 -3.89
N ARG A 97 -18.69 -9.23 -4.37
CA ARG A 97 -17.55 -9.97 -3.82
C ARG A 97 -16.30 -9.18 -4.15
N ILE A 98 -15.71 -8.58 -3.14
CA ILE A 98 -14.36 -8.09 -3.24
C ILE A 98 -13.48 -9.33 -3.45
N THR A 99 -13.08 -9.59 -4.69
CA THR A 99 -12.11 -10.65 -5.03
C THR A 99 -10.76 -10.22 -4.48
N LEU A 100 -10.57 -10.44 -3.18
CA LEU A 100 -9.28 -10.43 -2.52
C LEU A 100 -8.92 -11.89 -2.26
N THR A 101 -8.73 -12.66 -3.34
CA THR A 101 -7.92 -13.88 -3.27
C THR A 101 -6.49 -13.44 -2.99
N ARG A 102 -6.16 -13.19 -1.71
CA ARG A 102 -4.79 -13.22 -1.25
C ARG A 102 -4.44 -14.69 -1.04
N ASP A 103 -4.01 -15.31 -2.13
CA ASP A 103 -3.20 -16.53 -2.14
C ASP A 103 -1.79 -16.24 -1.58
N LEU A 104 -1.72 -15.48 -0.47
CA LEU A 104 -0.48 -15.08 0.19
C LEU A 104 -0.09 -16.01 1.33
N ARG A 105 -0.90 -17.02 1.62
CA ARG A 105 -0.48 -18.09 2.55
C ARG A 105 0.72 -18.88 2.04
N TYR A 106 1.03 -18.83 0.74
CA TYR A 106 2.13 -19.61 0.14
C TYR A 106 3.35 -18.81 -0.31
N GLN A 107 3.39 -17.47 -0.20
CA GLN A 107 4.53 -16.68 -0.69
C GLN A 107 5.42 -16.08 0.40
N LEU A 108 5.02 -16.12 1.68
CA LEU A 108 5.85 -15.64 2.79
C LEU A 108 6.69 -16.74 3.46
N GLU A 109 6.52 -18.01 3.08
CA GLU A 109 7.36 -19.12 3.56
C GLU A 109 8.72 -19.21 2.82
N PHE A 110 9.01 -18.34 1.84
CA PHE A 110 10.26 -18.34 1.07
C PHE A 110 11.30 -17.28 1.51
N PHE A 111 11.08 -16.60 2.64
CA PHE A 111 12.01 -15.59 3.16
C PHE A 111 12.42 -15.79 4.62
N CYS A 112 12.45 -17.04 5.08
CA CYS A 112 13.16 -17.41 6.31
C CYS A 112 14.10 -18.58 6.07
#